data_AF-A0A0C2DTJ7-F1
#
_entry.id   AF-A0A0C2DTJ7-F1
#
_cell.length_a   1.000
_cell.length_b   1.000
_cell.length_c   1.000
_cell.angle_alpha   90.00
_cell.angle_beta   90.00
_cell.angle_gamma   90.00
#
_symmetry.space_group_name_H-M   'P 1'
#
loop_
_entity.id
_entity.type
_entity.pdbx_description
1 polymer ?
#
loop_
_entity_poly.entity_id
_entity_poly.type
_entity_poly.pdbx_seq_one_letter_code
_entity_poly.pdbx_strand_id
1 'polypeptide(L)'
;MRAGIRSSTLREQSKIRDAAAYAKLSKIRWAGHVVRLNDHRWTRAVSDWTPRDVRRTTGRPPTRWSDFFTKPFKERYNALRLS
;
A
#
# COMPACT_ATOMS: atom_id res chain seq x y z
N MET A 1 -1.29 -24.10 37.75
CA MET A 1 -1.76 -23.43 36.51
C MET A 1 -0.61 -23.41 35.52
N ARG A 2 -0.71 -24.03 34.33
CA ARG A 2 0.35 -23.94 33.31
C ARG A 2 0.25 -22.57 32.63
N ALA A 3 1.30 -21.77 32.70
CA ALA A 3 1.37 -20.52 31.96
C ALA A 3 1.33 -20.82 30.46
N GLY A 4 0.34 -20.25 29.75
CA GLY A 4 0.25 -20.37 28.30
C GLY A 4 1.43 -19.69 27.60
N ILE A 5 1.88 -20.26 26.50
CA ILE A 5 2.94 -19.66 25.67
C ILE A 5 2.38 -18.40 25.01
N ARG A 6 3.11 -17.28 25.13
CA ARG A 6 2.71 -16.00 24.55
C ARG A 6 2.82 -16.03 23.02
N SER A 7 1.88 -15.39 22.33
CA SER A 7 1.88 -15.35 20.86
C SER A 7 3.13 -14.67 20.27
N SER A 8 3.72 -13.71 20.99
CA SER A 8 4.98 -13.07 20.60
C SER A 8 6.13 -14.09 20.52
N THR A 9 6.23 -14.98 21.50
CA THR A 9 7.24 -16.05 21.54
C THR A 9 7.07 -17.03 20.37
N LEU A 10 5.83 -17.38 20.02
CA LEU A 10 5.55 -18.22 18.85
C LEU A 10 5.91 -17.52 17.53
N ARG A 11 5.68 -16.21 17.42
CA ARG A 11 6.06 -15.41 16.24
C ARG A 11 7.58 -15.32 16.08
N GLU A 12 8.31 -15.16 17.18
CA GLU A 12 9.77 -15.14 17.19
C GLU A 12 10.36 -16.49 16.75
N GLN A 13 9.82 -17.60 17.27
CA GLN A 13 10.30 -18.95 16.93
C GLN A 13 9.94 -19.37 15.50
N SER A 14 8.73 -19.06 15.04
CA SER A 14 8.23 -19.54 13.74
C SER A 14 8.91 -18.85 12.55
N LYS A 15 9.55 -17.69 12.75
CA LYS A 15 10.15 -16.85 11.68
C LYS A 15 9.18 -16.54 10.52
N ILE A 16 7.87 -16.72 10.74
CA ILE A 16 6.84 -16.44 9.75
C ILE A 16 6.77 -14.93 9.55
N ARG A 17 6.89 -14.50 8.30
CA ARG A 17 6.76 -13.08 7.97
C ARG A 17 5.39 -12.57 8.42
N ASP A 18 5.37 -11.40 9.02
CA ASP A 18 4.13 -10.78 9.45
C ASP A 18 3.14 -10.63 8.28
N ALA A 19 1.94 -11.20 8.47
CA ALA A 19 0.93 -11.30 7.43
C ALA A 19 0.40 -9.92 7.01
N ALA A 20 0.23 -9.00 7.96
CA ALA A 20 -0.25 -7.65 7.67
C ALA A 20 0.81 -6.85 6.90
N ALA A 21 2.07 -6.94 7.31
CA ALA A 21 3.20 -6.35 6.59
C ALA A 21 3.31 -6.92 5.16
N TYR A 22 3.18 -8.24 5.00
CA TYR A 22 3.21 -8.86 3.69
C TYR A 22 2.05 -8.40 2.80
N ALA A 23 0.82 -8.43 3.31
CA ALA A 23 -0.36 -7.97 2.57
C ALA A 23 -0.20 -6.51 2.12
N LYS A 24 0.32 -5.64 2.99
CA LYS A 24 0.61 -4.23 2.66
C LYS A 24 1.61 -4.12 1.52
N LEU A 25 2.74 -4.84 1.60
CA LEU A 25 3.76 -4.80 0.55
C LEU A 25 3.27 -5.37 -0.78
N SER A 26 2.49 -6.46 -0.75
CA SER A 26 1.91 -7.07 -1.94
C SER A 26 0.93 -6.13 -2.64
N LYS A 27 0.08 -5.41 -1.88
CA LYS A 27 -0.82 -4.38 -2.42
C LYS A 27 -0.05 -3.25 -3.12
N ILE A 28 1.03 -2.75 -2.52
CA ILE A 28 1.88 -1.71 -3.12
C ILE A 28 2.56 -2.21 -4.41
N ARG A 29 3.08 -3.44 -4.40
CA ARG A 29 3.71 -4.05 -5.59
C ARG A 29 2.73 -4.20 -6.75
N TRP A 30 1.55 -4.73 -6.47
CA TRP A 30 0.49 -4.89 -7.47
C TRP A 30 0.05 -3.55 -8.05
N ALA A 31 -0.23 -2.55 -7.21
CA ALA A 31 -0.65 -1.24 -7.67
C ALA A 31 0.45 -0.54 -8.49
N GLY A 32 1.70 -0.63 -8.06
CA GLY A 32 2.84 -0.12 -8.83
C GLY A 32 2.99 -0.81 -10.19
N HIS A 33 2.69 -2.11 -10.28
CA HIS A 33 2.66 -2.82 -11.55
C HIS A 33 1.52 -2.30 -12.44
N VAL A 34 0.29 -2.20 -11.92
CA VAL A 34 -0.89 -1.69 -12.65
C VAL A 34 -0.67 -0.27 -13.19
N VAL A 35 -0.09 0.64 -12.39
CA VAL A 35 0.17 2.04 -12.83
C VAL A 35 1.20 2.12 -13.96
N ARG A 36 2.15 1.16 -14.05
CA ARG A 36 3.13 1.10 -15.15
C ARG A 36 2.58 0.49 -16.44
N LEU A 37 1.48 -0.25 -16.38
CA LEU A 37 0.85 -0.84 -17.56
C LEU A 37 0.15 0.24 -18.39
N ASN A 38 0.52 0.40 -19.66
CA ASN A 38 -0.09 1.35 -20.58
C ASN A 38 -0.98 0.64 -21.60
N ASP A 39 -1.95 -0.14 -21.13
CA ASP A 39 -2.78 -1.04 -21.94
C ASP A 39 -4.28 -0.71 -21.89
N HIS A 40 -4.63 0.51 -21.44
CA HIS A 40 -6.01 1.01 -21.30
C HIS A 40 -6.96 0.08 -20.54
N ARG A 41 -6.44 -0.85 -19.74
CA ARG A 41 -7.28 -1.79 -18.98
C ARG A 41 -8.08 -1.08 -17.91
N TRP A 42 -9.26 -1.62 -17.66
CA TRP A 42 -10.17 -1.14 -16.60
C TRP A 42 -9.48 -1.05 -15.22
N THR A 43 -8.51 -1.92 -14.94
CA THR A 43 -7.77 -1.93 -13.67
C THR A 43 -6.98 -0.63 -13.43
N ARG A 44 -6.43 -0.04 -14.50
CA ARG A 44 -5.77 1.27 -14.43
C ARG A 44 -6.79 2.40 -14.30
N ALA A 45 -7.88 2.34 -15.06
CA ALA A 45 -8.97 3.30 -14.97
C ALA A 45 -9.57 3.38 -13.55
N VAL A 46 -9.76 2.24 -12.89
CA VAL A 46 -10.22 2.17 -11.49
C VAL A 46 -9.17 2.73 -10.52
N SER A 47 -7.88 2.50 -10.77
CA SER A 47 -6.80 3.00 -9.90
C SER A 47 -6.61 4.51 -9.97
N ASP A 48 -6.79 5.09 -11.16
CA ASP A 48 -6.68 6.53 -11.41
C ASP A 48 -8.03 7.27 -11.27
N TRP A 49 -9.11 6.53 -10.98
CA TRP A 49 -10.45 7.10 -10.88
C TRP A 49 -10.49 8.22 -9.85
N THR A 50 -11.00 9.38 -10.28
CA THR A 50 -11.21 10.55 -9.43
C THR A 50 -12.71 10.76 -9.25
N PRO A 51 -13.22 11.02 -8.03
CA PRO A 51 -14.64 11.34 -7.82
C PRO A 51 -14.96 12.66 -8.54
N ARG A 52 -15.86 12.63 -9.53
CA ARG A 52 -16.11 13.77 -10.43
C ARG A 52 -17.25 14.68 -9.99
N ASP A 53 -18.23 14.17 -9.25
CA ASP A 53 -19.49 14.89 -9.00
C ASP A 53 -19.77 15.21 -7.54
N VAL A 54 -18.76 15.22 -6.67
CA VAL A 54 -18.93 15.54 -5.24
C VAL A 54 -18.01 16.67 -4.82
N ARG A 55 -18.58 17.82 -4.46
CA ARG A 55 -17.84 18.87 -3.73
C ARG A 55 -17.43 18.31 -2.37
N ARG A 56 -16.12 18.16 -2.17
CA ARG A 56 -15.57 17.76 -0.87
C ARG A 56 -15.54 18.95 0.08
N THR A 57 -15.74 18.68 1.37
CA THR A 57 -15.56 19.67 2.43
C THR A 57 -14.18 20.30 2.35
N THR A 58 -14.10 21.62 2.55
CA THR A 58 -12.85 22.38 2.64
C THR A 58 -11.86 21.66 3.56
N GLY A 59 -10.66 21.37 3.06
CA GLY A 59 -9.61 20.63 3.78
C GLY A 59 -9.47 19.14 3.42
N ARG A 60 -10.39 18.55 2.63
CA ARG A 60 -10.27 17.16 2.16
C ARG A 60 -10.06 17.10 0.64
N PRO A 61 -8.80 17.12 0.15
CA PRO A 61 -8.52 17.05 -1.27
C PRO A 61 -9.05 15.73 -1.88
N PRO A 62 -9.45 15.73 -3.16
CA PRO A 62 -9.78 14.50 -3.87
C PRO A 62 -8.55 13.60 -3.95
N THR A 63 -8.54 12.51 -3.19
CA THR A 63 -7.49 11.50 -3.20
C THR A 63 -7.86 10.36 -4.14
N ARG A 64 -6.97 10.03 -5.08
CA ARG A 64 -7.06 8.85 -5.95
C ARG A 64 -6.51 7.63 -5.23
N TRP A 65 -6.87 6.44 -5.70
CA TRP A 65 -6.24 5.24 -5.16
C TRP A 65 -4.75 5.18 -5.48
N SER A 66 -4.34 5.66 -6.67
CA SER A 66 -2.94 5.81 -7.04
C SER A 66 -2.12 6.70 -6.08
N ASP A 67 -2.72 7.74 -5.49
CA ASP A 67 -2.05 8.66 -4.55
C ASP A 67 -1.56 7.95 -3.27
N PHE A 68 -2.24 6.88 -2.86
CA PHE A 68 -1.83 6.07 -1.71
C PHE A 68 -0.42 5.46 -1.89
N PHE A 69 -0.03 5.23 -3.15
CA PHE A 69 1.25 4.63 -3.49
C PHE A 69 2.32 5.68 -3.80
N THR A 70 1.92 6.85 -4.30
CA THR A 70 2.85 7.91 -4.74
C THR A 70 3.77 8.39 -3.62
N LYS A 71 3.26 8.56 -2.40
CA LYS A 71 4.07 9.02 -1.26
C LYS A 71 5.11 7.97 -0.81
N PRO A 72 4.75 6.70 -0.53
CA PRO A 72 5.72 5.65 -0.26
C PRO A 72 6.75 5.43 -1.39
N PHE A 73 6.35 5.55 -2.65
CA PHE A 73 7.27 5.40 -3.79
C PHE A 73 8.29 6.55 -3.85
N LYS A 74 7.85 7.80 -3.65
CA LYS A 74 8.75 8.97 -3.61
C LYS A 74 9.75 8.86 -2.45
N GLU A 75 9.28 8.48 -1.26
CA GLU A 75 10.15 8.30 -0.09
C GLU A 75 11.23 7.22 -0.34
N ARG A 76 10.85 6.08 -0.94
CA ARG A 76 11.81 5.03 -1.33
C ARG A 76 12.80 5.49 -2.40
N TYR A 77 12.33 6.21 -3.41
CA TYR A 77 13.18 6.69 -4.49
C TYR A 77 14.19 7.74 -4.00
N ASN A 78 13.75 8.64 -3.12
CA ASN A 78 14.62 9.65 -2.51
C ASN A 78 15.66 9.01 -1.59
N ALA A 79 15.29 7.98 -0.83
CA ALA A 79 16.23 7.24 0.02
C ALA A 79 17.35 6.53 -0.78
N LEU A 80 17.03 6.05 -1.99
CA LEU A 80 18.00 5.41 -2.90
C LEU A 80 18.85 6.41 -3.70
N ARG A 81 18.45 7.69 -3.77
CA ARG A 81 19.16 8.76 -4.50
C ARG A 81 20.16 9.52 -3.63
N LEU A 82 20.00 9.43 -2.31
CA LEU A 82 20.84 10.08 -1.30
C LEU A 82 21.86 9.11 -0.65
N SER A 83 21.93 7.86 -1.15
CA SER A 83 22.94 6.85 -0.81
C SER A 83 23.97 6.74 -1.92
#